data_AF-L2GN40-F1
#
_entry.id   AF-L2GN40-F1
#
_cell.length_a   1.000
_cell.length_b   1.000
_cell.length_c   1.000
_cell.angle_alpha   90.00
_cell.angle_beta   90.00
_cell.angle_gamma   90.00
#
_symmetry.space_group_name_H-M   'P 1'
#
loop_
_entity.id
_entity.type
_entity.pdbx_description
1 polymer ?
#
loop_
_entity_poly.entity_id
_entity_poly.type
_entity_poly.pdbx_seq_one_letter_code
_entity_poly.pdbx_strand_id
1 'polypeptide(L)'
;MGTKGELYFPINTQITDPIQATTYTLRKLIGRGAYAQCFLATIETGENFAMKIIKLTDLKSEKVLQKLQSEISIHSSLDHPNVVKMYTSFRNSEYVFMVLELCERGALDELLKRNGKLKEKYVSKFVSQLVKGLMYLHHQKSVVHRDLKLANLFLDGNLNLKIGDFGLSAIIRNGEKRKTVCGTPNYIAPEVLFGKAGGHSFEADIWSLGVIIYTLLVGVPPFQQKDIEEIYRLIELNKYIFPEDSLLSSEAIDLITRILISNPRERPDLEQILHHKFLTQRENLTYRIYKNLESRAYATGAFCDEHVIFSMPINSFKGVGYVLKSGVCGIYYQNLINVYLKTNTLVLVKTMNENGRKVFVTEEHLIESMPKSLEQYHGHILYFITHFASISCRTVLSSAANRNSAVFVAKVKKIKDGLLFIMTNFVFVFDFNDGTKVSIGHDGTRIHCFNDDGPVEFTKPLQMACLEVLKASCSLQRN
;
A
#
# COMPACT_ATOMS: atom_id res chain seq x y z
N MET A 1 -1.21 -42.44 21.73
CA MET A 1 -0.39 -41.48 20.98
C MET A 1 -0.97 -41.40 19.58
N GLY A 2 -1.64 -40.31 19.20
CA GLY A 2 -2.21 -40.16 17.86
C GLY A 2 -1.09 -39.95 16.84
N THR A 3 -1.13 -40.70 15.76
CA THR A 3 -0.22 -40.66 14.62
C THR A 3 -0.15 -39.24 14.03
N LYS A 4 1.04 -38.62 14.09
CA LYS A 4 1.35 -37.35 13.39
C LYS A 4 1.25 -37.61 11.87
N GLY A 5 0.07 -37.44 11.30
CA GLY A 5 -0.12 -37.57 9.84
C GLY A 5 -1.58 -37.64 9.39
N GLU A 6 -2.48 -38.16 10.22
CA GLU A 6 -3.87 -38.40 9.80
C GLU A 6 -4.68 -37.10 9.72
N LEU A 7 -5.58 -37.01 8.74
CA LEU A 7 -6.56 -35.93 8.66
C LEU A 7 -7.69 -36.22 9.65
N TYR A 8 -8.23 -35.19 10.30
CA TYR A 8 -9.44 -35.35 11.14
C TYR A 8 -10.63 -35.83 10.31
N PHE A 9 -10.70 -35.35 9.07
CA PHE A 9 -11.71 -35.73 8.09
C PHE A 9 -11.06 -35.96 6.73
N PRO A 10 -11.50 -36.97 5.94
CA PRO A 10 -11.11 -37.11 4.56
C PRO A 10 -11.41 -35.87 3.72
N ILE A 11 -10.68 -35.71 2.61
CA ILE A 11 -11.03 -34.69 1.62
C ILE A 11 -12.36 -35.08 0.95
N ASN A 12 -13.16 -34.07 0.65
CA ASN A 12 -14.55 -34.10 0.18
C ASN A 12 -15.59 -34.51 1.23
N THR A 13 -15.22 -34.62 2.51
CA THR A 13 -16.21 -34.70 3.58
C THR A 13 -17.07 -33.44 3.59
N GLN A 14 -18.38 -33.64 3.73
CA GLN A 14 -19.36 -32.57 3.90
C GLN A 14 -19.61 -32.34 5.39
N ILE A 15 -19.55 -31.09 5.83
CA ILE A 15 -19.84 -30.65 7.19
C ILE A 15 -20.95 -29.61 7.13
N THR A 16 -22.07 -29.88 7.79
CA THR A 16 -23.21 -28.97 7.82
C THR A 16 -23.21 -28.16 9.11
N ASP A 17 -23.27 -26.84 8.99
CA ASP A 17 -23.52 -25.93 10.11
C ASP A 17 -25.00 -26.05 10.50
N PRO A 18 -25.34 -26.54 11.71
CA PRO A 18 -26.72 -26.69 12.15
C PRO A 18 -27.43 -25.35 12.40
N ILE A 19 -26.69 -24.25 12.58
CA ILE A 19 -27.23 -22.92 12.86
C ILE A 19 -27.64 -22.25 11.56
N GLN A 20 -26.81 -22.34 10.53
CA GLN A 20 -27.02 -21.67 9.23
C GLN A 20 -27.58 -22.59 8.15
N ALA A 21 -27.78 -23.88 8.44
CA ALA A 21 -28.16 -24.92 7.49
C ALA A 21 -27.28 -24.95 6.21
N THR A 22 -26.02 -24.53 6.34
CA THR A 22 -25.07 -24.42 5.23
C THR A 22 -24.12 -25.61 5.25
N THR A 23 -23.94 -26.27 4.10
CA THR A 23 -23.05 -27.43 3.96
C THR A 23 -21.73 -27.03 3.30
N TYR A 24 -20.64 -27.32 3.98
CA TYR A 24 -19.27 -27.05 3.56
C TYR A 24 -18.60 -28.34 3.13
N THR A 25 -18.06 -28.37 1.91
CA THR A 25 -17.25 -29.51 1.43
C THR A 25 -15.77 -29.22 1.64
N LEU A 26 -15.08 -30.06 2.41
CA LEU A 26 -13.64 -29.93 2.65
C LEU A 26 -12.86 -30.26 1.37
N ARG A 27 -12.09 -29.33 0.82
CA ARG A 27 -11.37 -29.52 -0.45
C ARG A 27 -9.89 -29.79 -0.28
N LYS A 28 -9.24 -29.11 0.66
CA LYS A 28 -7.78 -29.20 0.82
C LYS A 28 -7.38 -28.86 2.23
N LEU A 29 -6.45 -29.60 2.82
CA LEU A 29 -5.79 -29.18 4.05
C LEU A 29 -4.86 -28.00 3.75
N ILE A 30 -5.07 -26.87 4.42
CA ILE A 30 -4.28 -25.63 4.25
C ILE A 30 -3.40 -25.31 5.46
N GLY A 31 -3.62 -25.94 6.61
CA GLY A 31 -2.76 -25.74 7.79
C GLY A 31 -2.96 -26.78 8.88
N ARG A 32 -1.94 -26.99 9.71
CA ARG A 32 -2.00 -27.83 10.92
C ARG A 32 -1.46 -27.06 12.12
N GLY A 33 -2.25 -27.02 13.19
CA GLY A 33 -1.84 -26.55 14.50
C GLY A 33 -1.67 -27.71 15.48
N ALA A 34 -1.37 -27.40 16.75
CA ALA A 34 -1.18 -28.40 17.80
C ALA A 34 -2.45 -29.23 18.07
N TYR A 35 -3.63 -28.60 17.99
CA TYR A 35 -4.94 -29.20 18.28
C TYR A 35 -5.97 -28.94 17.16
N ALA A 36 -5.50 -28.41 16.02
CA ALA A 36 -6.36 -27.91 14.97
C ALA A 36 -5.89 -28.32 13.58
N GLN A 37 -6.82 -28.54 12.66
CA GLN A 37 -6.57 -28.67 11.23
C GLN A 37 -7.40 -27.63 10.49
N CYS A 38 -6.77 -26.89 9.59
CA CYS A 38 -7.43 -25.88 8.77
C CYS A 38 -7.60 -26.42 7.35
N PHE A 39 -8.81 -26.36 6.84
CA PHE A 39 -9.17 -26.82 5.49
C PHE A 39 -9.70 -25.66 4.65
N LEU A 40 -9.36 -25.66 3.36
CA LEU A 40 -10.17 -24.99 2.35
C LEU A 40 -11.52 -25.71 2.29
N ALA A 41 -12.59 -24.97 2.49
CA ALA A 41 -13.96 -25.46 2.46
C ALA A 41 -14.76 -24.68 1.41
N THR A 42 -15.60 -25.37 0.63
CA THR A 42 -16.39 -24.76 -0.43
C THR A 42 -17.87 -25.10 -0.21
N ILE A 43 -18.74 -24.10 -0.33
CA ILE A 43 -20.20 -24.32 -0.29
C ILE A 43 -20.74 -24.58 -1.70
N GLU A 44 -22.02 -24.96 -1.82
CA GLU A 44 -22.65 -25.32 -3.11
C GLU A 44 -22.56 -24.21 -4.16
N THR A 45 -22.64 -22.94 -3.76
CA THR A 45 -22.51 -21.78 -4.65
C THR A 45 -21.11 -21.60 -5.24
N GLY A 46 -20.12 -22.37 -4.78
CA GLY A 46 -18.72 -22.27 -5.20
C GLY A 46 -17.87 -21.30 -4.36
N GLU A 47 -18.46 -20.63 -3.38
CA GLU A 47 -17.74 -19.74 -2.48
C GLU A 47 -16.80 -20.51 -1.54
N ASN A 48 -15.62 -19.95 -1.29
CA ASN A 48 -14.53 -20.60 -0.56
C ASN A 48 -14.26 -19.96 0.79
N PHE A 49 -13.98 -20.80 1.78
CA PHE A 49 -13.74 -20.44 3.18
C PHE A 49 -12.53 -21.20 3.73
N ALA A 50 -11.99 -20.71 4.85
CA ALA A 50 -11.07 -21.47 5.68
C ALA A 50 -11.83 -22.05 6.88
N MET A 51 -11.90 -23.37 6.99
CA MET A 51 -12.51 -24.06 8.12
C MET A 51 -11.45 -24.58 9.08
N LYS A 52 -11.34 -23.95 10.26
CA LYS A 52 -10.49 -24.43 11.36
C LYS A 52 -11.27 -25.42 12.20
N ILE A 53 -10.79 -26.66 12.25
CA ILE A 53 -11.40 -27.78 12.96
C ILE A 53 -10.53 -28.14 14.15
N ILE A 54 -11.10 -28.17 15.35
CA ILE A 54 -10.38 -28.38 16.60
C ILE A 54 -10.94 -29.62 17.28
N LYS A 55 -10.08 -30.57 17.66
CA LYS A 55 -10.50 -31.83 18.27
C LYS A 55 -10.60 -31.68 19.80
N LEU A 56 -11.80 -31.82 20.35
CA LEU A 56 -12.08 -31.60 21.78
C LEU A 56 -11.38 -32.63 22.69
N THR A 57 -11.26 -33.89 22.24
CA THR A 57 -10.62 -34.95 23.03
C THR A 57 -9.14 -34.70 23.30
N ASP A 58 -8.49 -33.89 22.46
CA ASP A 58 -7.08 -33.54 22.62
C ASP A 58 -6.89 -32.41 23.66
N LEU A 59 -7.98 -31.75 24.06
CA LEU A 59 -8.00 -30.67 25.04
C LEU A 59 -8.26 -31.23 26.45
N LYS A 60 -7.21 -31.80 27.06
CA LYS A 60 -7.31 -32.50 28.36
C LYS A 60 -7.46 -31.59 29.60
N SER A 61 -7.42 -30.27 29.43
CA SER A 61 -7.36 -29.30 30.53
C SER A 61 -8.47 -28.26 30.40
N GLU A 62 -9.19 -28.03 31.50
CA GLU A 62 -10.19 -26.97 31.64
C GLU A 62 -9.66 -25.60 31.18
N LYS A 63 -8.38 -25.32 31.50
CA LYS A 63 -7.70 -24.08 31.10
C LYS A 63 -7.56 -23.94 29.58
N VAL A 64 -7.39 -25.05 28.86
CA VAL A 64 -7.28 -25.05 27.39
C VAL A 64 -8.66 -24.87 26.76
N LEU A 65 -9.70 -25.49 27.33
CA LEU A 65 -11.09 -25.27 26.91
C LEU A 65 -11.53 -23.82 27.09
N GLN A 66 -11.20 -23.21 28.24
CA GLN A 66 -11.47 -21.79 28.49
C GLN A 66 -10.74 -20.87 27.49
N LYS A 67 -9.51 -21.20 27.11
CA LYS A 67 -8.78 -20.46 26.07
C LYS A 67 -9.48 -20.55 24.72
N LEU A 68 -9.94 -21.74 24.34
CA LEU A 68 -10.69 -21.94 23.09
C LEU A 68 -12.00 -21.13 23.09
N GLN A 69 -12.76 -21.16 24.19
CA GLN A 69 -13.99 -20.37 24.32
C GLN A 69 -13.69 -18.87 24.23
N SER A 70 -12.60 -18.41 24.86
CA SER A 70 -12.15 -17.02 24.76
C SER A 70 -11.73 -16.65 23.33
N GLU A 71 -11.03 -17.52 22.61
CA GLU A 71 -10.65 -17.31 21.21
C GLU A 71 -11.88 -17.10 20.34
N ILE A 72 -12.86 -18.01 20.42
CA ILE A 72 -14.12 -17.93 19.66
C ILE A 72 -14.89 -16.66 20.03
N SER A 73 -15.02 -16.35 21.32
CA SER A 73 -15.75 -15.17 21.79
C SER A 73 -15.09 -13.86 21.35
N ILE A 74 -13.76 -13.77 21.42
CA ILE A 74 -13.04 -12.59 20.94
C ILE A 74 -13.20 -12.49 19.43
N HIS A 75 -12.87 -13.53 18.68
CA HIS A 75 -12.83 -13.50 17.21
C HIS A 75 -14.21 -13.23 16.60
N SER A 76 -15.29 -13.78 17.16
CA SER A 76 -16.67 -13.51 16.70
C SER A 76 -17.10 -12.06 16.85
N SER A 77 -16.49 -11.33 17.78
CA SER A 77 -16.80 -9.91 18.01
C SER A 77 -16.06 -8.95 17.07
N LEU A 78 -15.17 -9.46 16.21
CA LEU A 78 -14.30 -8.66 15.35
C LEU A 78 -14.83 -8.57 13.92
N ASP A 79 -14.99 -7.35 13.41
CA ASP A 79 -15.33 -7.06 12.01
C ASP A 79 -14.52 -5.84 11.55
N HIS A 80 -13.43 -6.08 10.81
CA HIS A 80 -12.54 -5.03 10.29
C HIS A 80 -11.82 -5.52 9.03
N PRO A 81 -11.62 -4.68 8.00
CA PRO A 81 -11.00 -5.11 6.73
C PRO A 81 -9.60 -5.71 6.85
N ASN A 82 -8.85 -5.38 7.91
CA ASN A 82 -7.50 -5.91 8.18
C ASN A 82 -7.46 -6.98 9.28
N VAL A 83 -8.60 -7.59 9.61
CA VAL A 83 -8.70 -8.74 10.51
C VAL A 83 -9.40 -9.86 9.75
N VAL A 84 -8.91 -11.10 9.88
CA VAL A 84 -9.57 -12.28 9.29
C VAL A 84 -10.98 -12.37 9.87
N LYS A 85 -12.00 -12.33 9.02
CA LYS A 85 -13.39 -12.43 9.48
C LYS A 85 -13.71 -13.85 9.96
N MET A 86 -14.46 -13.98 11.05
CA MET A 86 -15.13 -15.23 11.41
C MET A 86 -16.61 -15.12 11.06
N TYR A 87 -17.08 -15.99 10.17
CA TYR A 87 -18.47 -15.99 9.70
C TYR A 87 -19.41 -16.70 10.66
N THR A 88 -18.99 -17.87 11.15
CA THR A 88 -19.75 -18.70 12.08
C THR A 88 -18.82 -19.64 12.83
N SER A 89 -19.30 -20.17 13.95
CA SER A 89 -18.65 -21.25 14.68
C SER A 89 -19.70 -22.16 15.29
N PHE A 90 -19.48 -23.47 15.21
CA PHE A 90 -20.38 -24.49 15.76
C PHE A 90 -19.58 -25.67 16.28
N ARG A 91 -20.24 -26.59 17.00
CA ARG A 91 -19.57 -27.77 17.59
C ARG A 91 -20.47 -28.98 17.60
N ASN A 92 -19.86 -30.15 17.65
CA ASN A 92 -20.51 -31.40 18.03
C ASN A 92 -19.84 -31.99 19.30
N SER A 93 -20.07 -33.27 19.59
CA SER A 93 -19.49 -33.95 20.74
C SER A 93 -17.96 -34.09 20.69
N GLU A 94 -17.35 -34.03 19.51
CA GLU A 94 -15.93 -34.33 19.30
C GLU A 94 -15.11 -33.15 18.76
N TYR A 95 -15.74 -32.21 18.05
CA TYR A 95 -15.05 -31.16 17.31
C TYR A 95 -15.72 -29.80 17.46
N VAL A 96 -14.90 -28.76 17.37
CA VAL A 96 -15.31 -27.37 17.16
C VAL A 96 -14.90 -26.94 15.76
N PHE A 97 -15.80 -26.27 15.05
CA PHE A 97 -15.64 -25.78 13.70
C PHE A 97 -15.73 -24.26 13.71
N MET A 98 -14.73 -23.59 13.14
CA MET A 98 -14.73 -22.15 12.94
C MET A 98 -14.62 -21.88 11.44
N VAL A 99 -15.61 -21.18 10.88
CA VAL A 99 -15.64 -20.80 9.46
C VAL A 99 -15.09 -19.39 9.33
N LEU A 100 -13.96 -19.26 8.66
CA LEU A 100 -13.15 -18.05 8.56
C LEU A 100 -13.05 -17.57 7.11
N GLU A 101 -12.74 -16.29 6.95
CA GLU A 101 -12.28 -15.70 5.69
C GLU A 101 -11.06 -16.45 5.16
N LEU A 102 -11.14 -16.89 3.91
CA LEU A 102 -10.02 -17.49 3.21
C LEU A 102 -9.09 -16.39 2.73
N CYS A 103 -7.82 -16.45 3.14
CA CYS A 103 -6.76 -15.59 2.63
C CYS A 103 -5.96 -16.36 1.56
N GLU A 104 -6.28 -16.13 0.29
CA GLU A 104 -5.84 -16.96 -0.84
C GLU A 104 -4.33 -16.88 -1.11
N ARG A 105 -3.67 -15.82 -0.63
CA ARG A 105 -2.22 -15.64 -0.81
C ARG A 105 -1.41 -16.18 0.38
N GLY A 106 -2.08 -16.76 1.37
CA GLY A 106 -1.45 -17.42 2.51
C GLY A 106 -0.84 -16.44 3.51
N ALA A 107 0.03 -16.97 4.38
CA ALA A 107 0.70 -16.19 5.41
C ALA A 107 1.95 -15.44 4.89
N LEU A 108 2.31 -14.34 5.55
CA LEU A 108 3.47 -13.53 5.17
C LEU A 108 4.81 -14.24 5.36
N ASP A 109 4.90 -15.24 6.24
CA ASP A 109 6.14 -16.00 6.42
C ASP A 109 6.45 -16.86 5.18
N GLU A 110 5.44 -17.42 4.53
CA GLU A 110 5.59 -18.12 3.26
C GLU A 110 6.02 -17.17 2.14
N LEU A 111 5.43 -15.97 2.09
CA LEU A 111 5.84 -14.94 1.13
C LEU A 111 7.31 -14.55 1.35
N LEU A 112 7.71 -14.32 2.60
CA LEU A 112 9.09 -13.98 2.92
C LEU A 112 10.05 -15.10 2.55
N LYS A 113 9.72 -16.37 2.86
CA LYS A 113 10.55 -17.54 2.50
C LYS A 113 10.80 -17.63 0.99
N ARG A 114 9.80 -17.29 0.15
CA ARG A 114 9.94 -17.30 -1.31
C ARG A 114 10.80 -16.16 -1.85
N ASN A 115 10.84 -15.03 -1.15
CA ASN A 115 11.48 -13.81 -1.63
C ASN A 115 12.80 -13.46 -0.93
N GLY A 116 13.10 -14.08 0.21
CA GLY A 116 14.22 -13.73 1.10
C GLY A 116 13.94 -12.44 1.88
N LYS A 117 13.70 -11.33 1.18
CA LYS A 117 13.31 -10.02 1.72
C LYS A 117 12.31 -9.30 0.81
N LEU A 118 11.55 -8.36 1.36
CA LEU A 118 10.56 -7.57 0.62
C LEU A 118 11.03 -6.13 0.40
N LYS A 119 10.58 -5.52 -0.71
CA LYS A 119 10.84 -4.10 -0.99
C LYS A 119 10.02 -3.21 -0.06
N GLU A 120 10.59 -2.07 0.35
CA GLU A 120 9.95 -1.09 1.26
C GLU A 120 8.55 -0.66 0.83
N LYS A 121 8.29 -0.54 -0.47
CA LYS A 121 6.97 -0.23 -1.01
C LYS A 121 5.90 -1.25 -0.61
N TYR A 122 6.23 -2.54 -0.60
CA TYR A 122 5.29 -3.58 -0.17
C TYR A 122 5.17 -3.61 1.35
N VAL A 123 6.31 -3.48 2.05
CA VAL A 123 6.33 -3.45 3.51
C VAL A 123 5.52 -2.29 4.05
N SER A 124 5.69 -1.07 3.53
CA SER A 124 4.89 0.11 3.94
C SER A 124 3.39 -0.09 3.73
N LYS A 125 2.96 -0.72 2.62
CA LYS A 125 1.54 -1.09 2.41
C LYS A 125 1.05 -2.05 3.51
N PHE A 126 1.77 -3.14 3.74
CA PHE A 126 1.39 -4.15 4.74
C PHE A 126 1.39 -3.57 6.15
N VAL A 127 2.40 -2.78 6.50
CA VAL A 127 2.52 -2.13 7.81
C VAL A 127 1.39 -1.13 8.05
N SER A 128 1.03 -0.33 7.04
CA SER A 128 -0.13 0.57 7.16
C SER A 128 -1.43 -0.19 7.46
N GLN A 129 -1.65 -1.34 6.80
CA GLN A 129 -2.80 -2.20 7.02
C GLN A 129 -2.76 -2.88 8.40
N LEU A 130 -1.59 -3.35 8.82
CA LEU A 130 -1.37 -3.96 10.14
C LEU A 130 -1.65 -2.95 11.26
N VAL A 131 -1.11 -1.73 11.15
CA VAL A 131 -1.34 -0.65 12.14
C VAL A 131 -2.82 -0.32 12.25
N LYS A 132 -3.56 -0.21 11.14
CA LYS A 132 -5.02 0.01 11.17
C LYS A 132 -5.76 -1.14 11.85
N GLY A 133 -5.39 -2.39 11.56
CA GLY A 133 -5.93 -3.55 12.25
C GLY A 133 -5.65 -3.53 13.76
N LEU A 134 -4.44 -3.16 14.17
CA LEU A 134 -4.08 -3.03 15.59
C LEU A 134 -4.83 -1.87 16.27
N MET A 135 -5.00 -0.73 15.61
CA MET A 135 -5.78 0.39 16.17
C MET A 135 -7.23 -0.04 16.43
N TYR A 136 -7.82 -0.81 15.51
CA TYR A 136 -9.14 -1.39 15.72
C TYR A 136 -9.18 -2.33 16.93
N LEU A 137 -8.24 -3.28 17.02
CA LEU A 137 -8.16 -4.21 18.14
C LEU A 137 -7.95 -3.49 19.48
N HIS A 138 -6.96 -2.61 19.54
CA HIS A 138 -6.52 -1.94 20.77
C HIS A 138 -7.52 -0.88 21.21
N HIS A 139 -7.89 0.06 20.34
CA HIS A 139 -8.68 1.23 20.73
C HIS A 139 -10.18 0.95 20.76
N GLN A 140 -10.70 0.15 19.82
CA GLN A 140 -12.16 -0.07 19.72
C GLN A 140 -12.63 -1.32 20.45
N LYS A 141 -11.80 -2.38 20.47
CA LYS A 141 -12.16 -3.67 21.09
C LYS A 141 -11.47 -3.93 22.43
N SER A 142 -10.48 -3.10 22.81
CA SER A 142 -9.63 -3.34 23.99
C SER A 142 -9.01 -4.75 23.98
N VAL A 143 -8.72 -5.28 22.79
CA VAL A 143 -8.12 -6.60 22.57
C VAL A 143 -6.63 -6.44 22.30
N VAL A 144 -5.82 -7.24 22.97
CA VAL A 144 -4.38 -7.38 22.66
C VAL A 144 -4.18 -8.73 21.97
N HIS A 145 -3.39 -8.75 20.90
CA HIS A 145 -3.17 -9.95 20.10
C HIS A 145 -2.22 -10.94 20.81
N ARG A 146 -1.07 -10.47 21.31
CA ARG A 146 -0.03 -11.20 22.07
C ARG A 146 0.78 -12.26 21.32
N ASP A 147 0.42 -12.60 20.08
CA ASP A 147 1.22 -13.49 19.23
C ASP A 147 1.36 -12.95 17.80
N LEU A 148 1.65 -11.66 17.66
CA LEU A 148 1.90 -11.07 16.35
C LEU A 148 3.22 -11.61 15.78
N LYS A 149 3.10 -12.29 14.64
CA LYS A 149 4.22 -12.87 13.89
C LYS A 149 3.81 -13.06 12.44
N LEU A 150 4.77 -13.24 11.55
CA LEU A 150 4.51 -13.39 10.12
C LEU A 150 3.57 -14.54 9.76
N ALA A 151 3.60 -15.65 10.51
CA ALA A 151 2.73 -16.81 10.30
C ALA A 151 1.24 -16.55 10.66
N ASN A 152 0.96 -15.47 11.40
CA ASN A 152 -0.39 -15.07 11.83
C ASN A 152 -0.89 -13.84 11.03
N LEU A 153 -0.13 -13.40 10.03
CA LEU A 153 -0.50 -12.30 9.14
C LEU A 153 -0.72 -12.87 7.75
N PHE A 154 -1.93 -12.75 7.25
CA PHE A 154 -2.35 -13.37 5.99
C PHE A 154 -2.61 -12.32 4.91
N LEU A 155 -2.62 -12.76 3.66
CA LEU A 155 -2.93 -11.93 2.51
C LEU A 155 -4.15 -12.46 1.75
N ASP A 156 -5.12 -11.59 1.51
CA ASP A 156 -6.26 -11.88 0.63
C ASP A 156 -5.85 -11.91 -0.86
N GLY A 157 -6.78 -12.28 -1.74
CA GLY A 157 -6.57 -12.34 -3.19
C GLY A 157 -6.03 -11.05 -3.82
N ASN A 158 -6.29 -9.90 -3.20
CA ASN A 158 -5.90 -8.55 -3.61
C ASN A 158 -4.63 -8.03 -2.90
N LEU A 159 -3.90 -8.91 -2.19
CA LEU A 159 -2.70 -8.58 -1.42
C LEU A 159 -2.99 -7.52 -0.34
N ASN A 160 -4.11 -7.64 0.35
CA ASN A 160 -4.39 -6.90 1.58
C ASN A 160 -4.09 -7.77 2.80
N LEU A 161 -3.44 -7.16 3.79
CA LEU A 161 -3.08 -7.80 5.03
C LEU A 161 -4.29 -7.99 5.95
N LYS A 162 -4.35 -9.19 6.54
CA LYS A 162 -5.34 -9.67 7.49
C LYS A 162 -4.65 -10.24 8.72
N ILE A 163 -4.96 -9.71 9.90
CA ILE A 163 -4.50 -10.26 11.19
C ILE A 163 -5.38 -11.47 11.55
N GLY A 164 -4.77 -12.60 11.88
CA GLY A 164 -5.48 -13.81 12.30
C GLY A 164 -4.83 -14.50 13.50
N ASP A 165 -5.44 -15.62 13.92
CA ASP A 165 -5.04 -16.44 15.08
C ASP A 165 -5.08 -15.73 16.45
N PHE A 166 -6.28 -15.65 17.01
CA PHE A 166 -6.54 -14.98 18.29
C PHE A 166 -6.41 -15.91 19.51
N GLY A 167 -5.74 -17.08 19.37
CA GLY A 167 -5.68 -18.10 20.43
C GLY A 167 -4.94 -17.69 21.71
N LEU A 168 -4.07 -16.66 21.63
CA LEU A 168 -3.40 -16.05 22.80
C LEU A 168 -3.93 -14.67 23.15
N SER A 169 -4.92 -14.17 22.40
CA SER A 169 -5.46 -12.83 22.57
C SER A 169 -6.28 -12.71 23.85
N ALA A 170 -6.38 -11.48 24.35
CA ALA A 170 -7.11 -11.18 25.57
C ALA A 170 -7.75 -9.80 25.51
N ILE A 171 -8.94 -9.68 26.12
CA ILE A 171 -9.57 -8.39 26.37
C ILE A 171 -8.94 -7.80 27.64
N ILE A 172 -8.45 -6.57 27.54
CA ILE A 172 -7.95 -5.80 28.67
C ILE A 172 -9.14 -5.08 29.31
N ARG A 173 -9.48 -5.46 30.55
CA ARG A 173 -10.46 -4.74 31.38
C ARG A 173 -9.70 -3.73 32.24
N ASN A 174 -10.25 -2.53 32.41
CA ASN A 174 -9.64 -1.45 33.18
C ASN A 174 -9.10 -1.96 34.54
N GLY A 175 -7.77 -1.96 34.70
CA GLY A 175 -7.09 -2.38 35.93
C GLY A 175 -6.66 -3.85 36.02
N GLU A 176 -7.13 -4.74 35.14
CA GLU A 176 -6.75 -6.16 35.16
C GLU A 176 -5.45 -6.43 34.37
N LYS A 177 -4.44 -6.97 35.08
CA LYS A 177 -3.08 -7.18 34.57
C LYS A 177 -2.80 -8.69 34.42
N ARG A 178 -2.40 -9.14 33.22
CA ARG A 178 -2.09 -10.55 32.95
C ARG A 178 -0.57 -10.80 33.02
N LYS A 179 -0.17 -11.86 33.75
CA LYS A 179 1.23 -12.17 34.12
C LYS A 179 1.88 -13.31 33.30
N THR A 180 1.15 -13.93 32.37
CA THR A 180 1.62 -15.15 31.70
C THR A 180 2.59 -14.81 30.58
N VAL A 181 3.84 -15.27 30.66
CA VAL A 181 4.78 -15.26 29.52
C VAL A 181 4.23 -16.18 28.42
N CYS A 182 3.93 -15.63 27.25
CA CYS A 182 3.51 -16.38 26.07
C CYS A 182 3.85 -15.60 24.80
N GLY A 183 3.99 -16.31 23.67
CA GLY A 183 4.39 -15.74 22.38
C GLY A 183 5.55 -16.51 21.76
N THR A 184 5.90 -16.16 20.53
CA THR A 184 7.03 -16.76 19.80
C THR A 184 8.34 -16.06 20.20
N PRO A 185 9.40 -16.76 20.69
CA PRO A 185 10.57 -16.14 21.33
C PRO A 185 11.17 -14.92 20.63
N ASN A 186 11.31 -14.98 19.29
CA ASN A 186 11.90 -13.89 18.49
C ASN A 186 11.07 -12.60 18.43
N TYR A 187 9.80 -12.64 18.86
CA TYR A 187 8.85 -11.51 18.77
C TYR A 187 8.43 -10.98 20.15
N ILE A 188 8.95 -11.59 21.22
CA ILE A 188 8.58 -11.22 22.60
C ILE A 188 9.29 -9.92 22.99
N ALA A 189 8.55 -9.01 23.64
CA ALA A 189 9.06 -7.74 24.11
C ALA A 189 9.87 -7.89 25.43
N PRO A 190 10.89 -7.03 25.68
CA PRO A 190 11.73 -7.10 26.88
C PRO A 190 10.93 -7.10 28.19
N GLU A 191 9.89 -6.28 28.28
CA GLU A 191 9.04 -6.15 29.47
C GLU A 191 8.18 -7.39 29.74
N VAL A 192 7.93 -8.22 28.73
CA VAL A 192 7.24 -9.52 28.90
C VAL A 192 8.18 -10.56 29.50
N LEU A 193 9.49 -10.46 29.24
CA LEU A 193 10.51 -11.39 29.76
C LEU A 193 11.04 -10.97 31.14
N PHE A 194 11.40 -9.69 31.30
CA PHE A 194 12.22 -9.20 32.41
C PHE A 194 11.49 -8.24 33.36
N GLY A 195 10.26 -7.82 33.02
CA GLY A 195 9.52 -6.84 33.81
C GLY A 195 9.15 -7.35 35.21
N LYS A 196 9.67 -6.70 36.26
CA LYS A 196 9.23 -6.88 37.66
C LYS A 196 7.88 -6.18 37.86
N ALA A 197 6.80 -6.85 37.45
CA ALA A 197 5.39 -6.42 37.55
C ALA A 197 4.95 -5.23 36.65
N GLY A 198 4.05 -5.51 35.71
CA GLY A 198 3.31 -4.52 34.89
C GLY A 198 3.49 -4.79 33.40
N GLY A 199 2.48 -5.22 32.63
CA GLY A 199 1.24 -4.49 32.41
C GLY A 199 1.23 -3.66 31.12
N HIS A 200 2.08 -4.00 30.13
CA HIS A 200 2.24 -3.28 28.86
C HIS A 200 1.88 -4.17 27.67
N SER A 201 0.61 -4.56 27.59
CA SER A 201 0.17 -5.56 26.61
C SER A 201 0.03 -4.95 25.20
N PHE A 202 -0.41 -3.70 25.10
CA PHE A 202 -0.54 -3.01 23.81
C PHE A 202 0.84 -2.66 23.23
N GLU A 203 1.76 -2.22 24.08
CA GLU A 203 3.13 -1.87 23.71
C GLU A 203 3.94 -3.12 23.32
N ALA A 204 3.63 -4.28 23.88
CA ALA A 204 4.21 -5.56 23.46
C ALA A 204 3.81 -5.92 22.03
N ASP A 205 2.55 -5.68 21.63
CA ASP A 205 2.12 -5.83 20.22
C ASP A 205 2.87 -4.84 19.31
N ILE A 206 3.13 -3.61 19.77
CA ILE A 206 3.93 -2.61 19.05
C ILE A 206 5.39 -3.07 18.88
N TRP A 207 5.99 -3.69 19.89
CA TRP A 207 7.31 -4.32 19.75
C TRP A 207 7.32 -5.41 18.69
N SER A 208 6.34 -6.34 18.73
CA SER A 208 6.22 -7.39 17.73
C SER A 208 6.03 -6.82 16.31
N LEU A 209 5.30 -5.70 16.16
CA LEU A 209 5.23 -4.95 14.91
C LEU A 209 6.61 -4.48 14.43
N GLY A 210 7.45 -3.94 15.31
CA GLY A 210 8.83 -3.55 14.96
C GLY A 210 9.67 -4.73 14.46
N VAL A 211 9.57 -5.86 15.15
CA VAL A 211 10.22 -7.12 14.74
C VAL A 211 9.73 -7.57 13.36
N ILE A 212 8.42 -7.47 13.10
CA ILE A 212 7.81 -7.80 11.80
C ILE A 212 8.34 -6.89 10.69
N ILE A 213 8.39 -5.58 10.91
CA ILE A 213 8.90 -4.61 9.92
C ILE A 213 10.36 -4.93 9.58
N TYR A 214 11.20 -5.11 10.59
CA TYR A 214 12.60 -5.48 10.41
C TYR A 214 12.73 -6.79 9.62
N THR A 215 11.99 -7.83 10.03
CA THR A 215 12.08 -9.17 9.41
C THR A 215 11.66 -9.15 7.94
N LEU A 216 10.63 -8.38 7.58
CA LEU A 216 10.19 -8.26 6.19
C LEU A 216 11.24 -7.57 5.29
N LEU A 217 11.97 -6.59 5.84
CA LEU A 217 12.94 -5.79 5.11
C LEU A 217 14.33 -6.44 5.03
N VAL A 218 14.76 -7.06 6.12
CA VAL A 218 16.09 -7.67 6.26
C VAL A 218 16.06 -9.15 5.86
N GLY A 219 14.92 -9.82 6.02
CA GLY A 219 14.74 -11.24 5.72
C GLY A 219 14.91 -12.18 6.90
N VAL A 220 15.52 -11.71 7.98
CA VAL A 220 15.71 -12.44 9.25
C VAL A 220 15.27 -11.58 10.44
N PRO A 221 14.81 -12.17 11.56
CA PRO A 221 14.48 -11.42 12.77
C PRO A 221 15.71 -10.74 13.41
N PRO A 222 15.52 -9.60 14.11
CA PRO A 222 16.61 -8.79 14.65
C PRO A 222 17.41 -9.49 15.77
N PHE A 223 16.76 -10.37 16.54
CA PHE A 223 17.36 -11.07 17.69
C PHE A 223 17.58 -12.57 17.43
N GLN A 224 17.59 -13.02 16.18
CA GLN A 224 17.63 -14.45 15.85
C GLN A 224 18.97 -15.10 16.25
N GLN A 225 18.92 -16.11 17.11
CA GLN A 225 20.06 -16.96 17.50
C GLN A 225 19.64 -18.43 17.59
N LYS A 226 20.64 -19.33 17.71
CA LYS A 226 20.38 -20.77 17.88
C LYS A 226 19.84 -21.12 19.26
N ASP A 227 20.32 -20.43 20.28
CA ASP A 227 19.96 -20.67 21.67
C ASP A 227 18.98 -19.60 22.17
N ILE A 228 17.94 -20.04 22.88
CA ILE A 228 16.88 -19.18 23.38
C ILE A 228 17.42 -18.21 24.44
N GLU A 229 18.36 -18.66 25.28
CA GLU A 229 18.97 -17.79 26.30
C GLU A 229 19.74 -16.63 25.66
N GLU A 230 20.43 -16.88 24.54
CA GLU A 230 21.11 -15.82 23.79
C GLU A 230 20.12 -14.87 23.11
N ILE A 231 18.98 -15.37 22.59
CA ILE A 231 17.90 -14.50 22.07
C ILE A 231 17.43 -13.56 23.18
N TYR A 232 17.17 -14.09 24.37
CA TYR A 232 16.73 -13.30 25.52
C TYR A 232 17.79 -12.29 25.95
N ARG A 233 19.07 -12.66 25.96
CA ARG A 233 20.18 -11.74 26.24
C ARG A 233 20.26 -10.59 25.23
N LEU A 234 20.07 -10.87 23.94
CA LEU A 234 20.05 -9.83 22.90
C LEU A 234 18.85 -8.90 23.03
N ILE A 235 17.68 -9.43 23.39
CA ILE A 235 16.47 -8.64 23.67
C ILE A 235 16.69 -7.74 24.89
N GLU A 236 17.28 -8.26 25.97
CA GLU A 236 17.60 -7.49 27.18
C GLU A 236 18.57 -6.34 26.88
N LEU A 237 19.62 -6.62 26.13
CA LEU A 237 20.61 -5.62 25.69
C LEU A 237 20.12 -4.73 24.55
N ASN A 238 18.93 -5.01 24.00
CA ASN A 238 18.39 -4.42 22.77
C ASN A 238 19.43 -4.33 21.64
N LYS A 239 20.15 -5.43 21.43
CA LYS A 239 21.28 -5.49 20.50
C LYS A 239 20.88 -6.21 19.21
N TYR A 240 20.69 -5.42 18.16
CA TYR A 240 20.51 -5.89 16.78
C TYR A 240 21.25 -4.94 15.83
N ILE A 241 21.54 -5.38 14.61
CA ILE A 241 22.29 -4.59 13.62
C ILE A 241 21.53 -4.54 12.30
N PHE A 242 21.58 -3.40 11.61
CA PHE A 242 21.18 -3.37 10.20
C PHE A 242 22.38 -3.80 9.35
N PRO A 243 22.23 -4.78 8.44
CA PRO A 243 23.35 -5.20 7.58
C PRO A 243 23.88 -4.02 6.75
N GLU A 244 25.21 -3.87 6.64
CA GLU A 244 25.85 -2.77 5.91
C GLU A 244 25.50 -2.77 4.41
N ASP A 245 25.20 -3.94 3.85
CA ASP A 245 24.75 -4.15 2.48
C ASP A 245 23.22 -3.94 2.28
N SER A 246 22.50 -3.58 3.35
CA SER A 246 21.06 -3.35 3.28
C SER A 246 20.77 -1.98 2.64
N LEU A 247 20.05 -1.98 1.51
CA LEU A 247 19.60 -0.77 0.80
C LEU A 247 18.37 -0.13 1.48
N LEU A 248 18.35 -0.10 2.81
CA LEU A 248 17.23 0.45 3.57
C LEU A 248 17.28 1.98 3.60
N SER A 249 16.12 2.60 3.53
CA SER A 249 15.97 4.05 3.69
C SER A 249 16.22 4.47 5.13
N SER A 250 16.65 5.72 5.29
CA SER A 250 16.74 6.37 6.60
C SER A 250 15.42 6.32 7.36
N GLU A 251 14.31 6.43 6.65
CA GLU A 251 12.95 6.41 7.19
C GLU A 251 12.54 5.03 7.70
N ALA A 252 12.94 3.95 7.01
CA ALA A 252 12.72 2.58 7.48
C ALA A 252 13.50 2.31 8.76
N ILE A 253 14.78 2.70 8.79
CA ILE A 253 15.66 2.56 9.96
C ILE A 253 15.11 3.38 11.14
N ASP A 254 14.74 4.65 10.92
CA ASP A 254 14.16 5.54 11.94
C ASP A 254 12.86 4.96 12.51
N LEU A 255 11.97 4.41 11.68
CA LEU A 255 10.74 3.79 12.18
C LEU A 255 11.04 2.58 13.08
N ILE A 256 11.89 1.66 12.62
CA ILE A 256 12.23 0.44 13.37
C ILE A 256 12.89 0.79 14.70
N THR A 257 13.86 1.72 14.68
CA THR A 257 14.60 2.13 15.88
C THR A 257 13.72 2.83 16.90
N ARG A 258 12.72 3.62 16.48
CA ARG A 258 11.71 4.20 17.38
C ARG A 258 10.78 3.16 18.01
N ILE A 259 10.43 2.11 17.26
CA ILE A 259 9.54 1.04 17.76
C ILE A 259 10.29 0.09 18.70
N LEU A 260 11.50 -0.33 18.34
CA LEU A 260 12.32 -1.28 19.10
C LEU A 260 13.11 -0.59 20.21
N ILE A 261 12.43 0.24 21.01
CA ILE A 261 12.96 0.81 22.25
C ILE A 261 12.60 -0.10 23.42
N SER A 262 13.57 -0.38 24.29
CA SER A 262 13.39 -1.27 25.45
C SER A 262 12.32 -0.78 26.40
N ASN A 263 12.26 0.53 26.67
CA ASN A 263 11.23 1.12 27.50
C ASN A 263 9.90 1.20 26.72
N PRO A 264 8.85 0.46 27.11
CA PRO A 264 7.58 0.46 26.39
C PRO A 264 6.91 1.83 26.32
N ARG A 265 7.16 2.72 27.30
CA ARG A 265 6.56 4.06 27.34
C ARG A 265 7.17 5.05 26.36
N GLU A 266 8.35 4.75 25.84
CA GLU A 266 9.05 5.58 24.86
C GLU A 266 8.75 5.16 23.42
N ARG A 267 8.08 4.02 23.24
CA ARG A 267 7.64 3.57 21.91
C ARG A 267 6.56 4.50 21.39
N PRO A 268 6.55 4.79 20.08
CA PRO A 268 5.48 5.57 19.48
C PRO A 268 4.15 4.81 19.57
N ASP A 269 3.06 5.53 19.76
CA ASP A 269 1.73 4.94 19.65
C ASP A 269 1.38 4.61 18.18
N LEU A 270 0.29 3.88 17.97
CA LEU A 270 -0.13 3.45 16.64
C LEU A 270 -0.47 4.61 15.70
N GLU A 271 -0.93 5.75 16.23
CA GLU A 271 -1.25 6.94 15.44
C GLU A 271 0.04 7.61 14.93
N GLN A 272 1.04 7.75 15.81
CA GLN A 272 2.36 8.25 15.48
C GLN A 272 3.06 7.36 14.45
N ILE A 273 2.96 6.02 14.60
CA ILE A 273 3.48 5.06 13.61
C ILE A 273 2.78 5.27 12.25
N LEU A 274 1.45 5.38 12.22
CA LEU A 274 0.69 5.53 10.98
C LEU A 274 1.07 6.81 10.21
N HIS A 275 1.44 7.87 10.92
CA HIS A 275 1.87 9.14 10.35
C HIS A 275 3.37 9.23 10.07
N HIS A 276 4.15 8.20 10.40
CA HIS A 276 5.59 8.18 10.18
C HIS A 276 5.95 8.33 8.69
N LYS A 277 7.09 8.97 8.39
CA LYS A 277 7.54 9.24 7.01
C LYS A 277 7.65 7.97 6.18
N PHE A 278 8.12 6.87 6.76
CA PHE A 278 8.18 5.56 6.08
C PHE A 278 6.82 5.09 5.50
N LEU A 279 5.69 5.43 6.15
CA LEU A 279 4.35 5.04 5.71
C LEU A 279 3.63 6.13 4.91
N THR A 280 3.97 7.41 5.14
CA THR A 280 3.27 8.55 4.53
C THR A 280 3.99 9.12 3.32
N GLN A 281 5.30 8.88 3.19
CA GLN A 281 6.09 9.33 2.05
C GLN A 281 5.70 8.47 0.84
N ARG A 282 4.86 9.04 -0.02
CA ARG A 282 4.62 8.49 -1.36
C ARG A 282 5.97 8.44 -2.06
N GLU A 283 6.32 7.25 -2.59
CA GLU A 283 7.50 7.03 -3.43
C GLU A 283 7.64 8.23 -4.38
N ASN A 284 8.71 9.03 -4.21
CA ASN A 284 8.84 10.26 -4.97
C ASN A 284 8.99 9.88 -6.44
N LEU A 285 7.93 10.13 -7.22
CA LEU A 285 7.87 9.78 -8.63
C LEU A 285 9.02 10.40 -9.42
N THR A 286 9.40 11.64 -9.11
CA THR A 286 10.55 12.31 -9.70
C THR A 286 11.84 11.55 -9.41
N TYR A 287 12.03 11.07 -8.18
CA TYR A 287 13.19 10.25 -7.80
C TYR A 287 13.18 8.87 -8.45
N ARG A 288 12.01 8.22 -8.56
CA ARG A 288 11.87 6.94 -9.26
C ARG A 288 12.21 7.07 -10.73
N ILE A 289 11.66 8.09 -11.41
CA ILE A 289 12.00 8.38 -12.81
C ILE A 289 13.50 8.67 -12.92
N TYR A 290 14.07 9.48 -12.03
CA TYR A 290 15.51 9.75 -12.00
C TYR A 290 16.31 8.45 -11.92
N LYS A 291 15.96 7.55 -10.99
CA LYS A 291 16.67 6.28 -10.81
C LYS A 291 16.52 5.35 -12.00
N ASN A 292 15.34 5.23 -12.59
CA ASN A 292 15.13 4.41 -13.78
C ASN A 292 15.91 4.95 -14.98
N LEU A 293 15.94 6.28 -15.18
CA LEU A 293 16.78 6.91 -16.18
C LEU A 293 18.26 6.65 -15.92
N GLU A 294 18.75 6.88 -14.70
CA GLU A 294 20.17 6.72 -14.32
C GLU A 294 20.66 5.27 -14.55
N SER A 295 19.83 4.29 -14.18
CA SER A 295 20.11 2.85 -14.30
C SER A 295 19.71 2.23 -15.64
N ARG A 296 19.13 3.00 -16.55
CA ARG A 296 18.56 2.50 -17.83
C ARG A 296 17.49 1.41 -17.66
N ALA A 297 16.75 1.43 -16.55
CA ALA A 297 15.65 0.52 -16.28
C ALA A 297 14.34 1.00 -16.96
N TYR A 298 14.39 1.21 -18.28
CA TYR A 298 13.25 1.66 -19.08
C TYR A 298 13.25 1.03 -20.49
N ALA A 299 12.09 1.03 -21.14
CA ALA A 299 11.91 0.66 -22.53
C ALA A 299 11.45 1.87 -23.35
N THR A 300 11.96 2.00 -24.58
CA THR A 300 11.51 2.98 -25.57
C THR A 300 10.47 2.35 -26.49
N GLY A 301 9.37 3.05 -26.79
CA GLY A 301 8.38 2.53 -27.73
C GLY A 301 7.05 3.27 -27.75
N ALA A 302 6.01 2.58 -28.24
CA ALA A 302 4.66 3.12 -28.33
C ALA A 302 4.10 3.50 -26.95
N PHE A 303 3.54 4.71 -26.86
CA PHE A 303 3.10 5.31 -25.61
C PHE A 303 1.58 5.44 -25.62
N CYS A 304 0.90 4.59 -24.85
CA CYS A 304 -0.57 4.58 -24.82
C CYS A 304 -1.13 5.74 -23.98
N ASP A 305 -0.41 6.15 -22.93
CA ASP A 305 -0.88 7.13 -21.96
C ASP A 305 -1.15 8.50 -22.61
N GLU A 306 -2.17 9.18 -22.08
CA GLU A 306 -2.44 10.58 -22.38
C GLU A 306 -1.21 11.42 -22.00
N HIS A 307 -0.80 12.34 -22.88
CA HIS A 307 0.34 13.23 -22.67
C HIS A 307 0.26 14.45 -23.59
N VAL A 308 1.06 15.48 -23.29
CA VAL A 308 1.22 16.67 -24.13
C VAL A 308 1.97 16.29 -25.40
N ILE A 309 1.39 16.56 -26.57
CA ILE A 309 2.02 16.34 -27.88
C ILE A 309 2.50 17.63 -28.53
N PHE A 310 1.94 18.77 -28.13
CA PHE A 310 2.33 20.09 -28.61
C PHE A 310 2.18 21.10 -27.48
N SER A 311 3.12 22.05 -27.39
CA SER A 311 2.97 23.18 -26.49
C SER A 311 3.63 24.43 -27.04
N MET A 312 3.14 25.60 -26.62
CA MET A 312 3.69 26.87 -27.02
C MET A 312 3.50 27.92 -25.92
N PRO A 313 4.57 28.59 -25.45
CA PRO A 313 4.44 29.77 -24.60
C PRO A 313 3.72 30.91 -25.30
N ILE A 314 2.70 31.49 -24.65
CA ILE A 314 1.92 32.62 -25.17
C ILE A 314 2.07 33.80 -24.22
N ASN A 315 3.02 34.68 -24.54
CA ASN A 315 3.40 35.81 -23.67
C ASN A 315 2.24 36.78 -23.42
N SER A 316 1.39 37.03 -24.42
CA SER A 316 0.22 37.93 -24.31
C SER A 316 -0.77 37.47 -23.25
N PHE A 317 -0.87 36.16 -23.00
CA PHE A 317 -1.79 35.57 -22.02
C PHE A 317 -1.10 35.16 -20.71
N LYS A 318 0.22 35.33 -20.60
CA LYS A 318 1.04 34.83 -19.48
C LYS A 318 0.76 33.35 -19.20
N GLY A 319 0.74 32.53 -20.25
CA GLY A 319 0.43 31.11 -20.15
C GLY A 319 1.15 30.28 -21.20
N VAL A 320 0.97 28.97 -21.13
CA VAL A 320 1.45 27.99 -22.10
C VAL A 320 0.26 27.28 -22.68
N GLY A 321 0.04 27.43 -23.99
CA GLY A 321 -0.94 26.63 -24.73
C GLY A 321 -0.41 25.21 -24.93
N TYR A 322 -1.28 24.22 -24.85
CA TYR A 322 -0.92 22.81 -25.05
C TYR A 322 -2.01 22.03 -25.77
N VAL A 323 -1.61 20.94 -26.42
CA VAL A 323 -2.50 19.94 -27.02
C VAL A 323 -2.13 18.57 -26.46
N LEU A 324 -3.12 17.83 -25.98
CA LEU A 324 -2.94 16.45 -25.54
C LEU A 324 -3.13 15.47 -26.70
N LYS A 325 -2.61 14.25 -26.54
CA LYS A 325 -2.74 13.16 -27.52
C LYS A 325 -4.19 12.91 -27.97
N SER A 326 -5.16 13.04 -27.07
CA SER A 326 -6.61 12.93 -27.34
C SER A 326 -7.21 14.12 -28.08
N GLY A 327 -6.48 15.22 -28.22
CA GLY A 327 -6.96 16.47 -28.83
C GLY A 327 -7.47 17.53 -27.90
N VAL A 328 -7.49 17.25 -26.61
CA VAL A 328 -7.80 18.28 -25.61
C VAL A 328 -6.78 19.41 -25.73
N CYS A 329 -7.29 20.60 -26.06
CA CYS A 329 -6.51 21.83 -26.15
C CYS A 329 -6.73 22.63 -24.87
N GLY A 330 -5.65 23.18 -24.29
CA GLY A 330 -5.75 23.99 -23.08
C GLY A 330 -4.67 25.04 -22.96
N ILE A 331 -4.81 25.90 -21.96
CA ILE A 331 -3.83 26.91 -21.58
C ILE A 331 -3.57 26.79 -20.08
N TYR A 332 -2.30 26.59 -19.73
CA TYR A 332 -1.82 26.65 -18.35
C TYR A 332 -1.26 28.03 -18.05
N TYR A 333 -1.91 28.78 -17.16
CA TYR A 333 -1.54 30.13 -16.79
C TYR A 333 -0.50 30.17 -15.66
N GLN A 334 0.29 31.23 -15.60
CA GLN A 334 1.31 31.41 -14.55
C GLN A 334 0.75 31.46 -13.13
N ASN A 335 -0.52 31.86 -12.96
CA ASN A 335 -1.23 31.89 -11.68
C ASN A 335 -1.80 30.52 -11.27
N LEU A 336 -1.31 29.41 -11.86
CA LEU A 336 -1.70 28.03 -11.56
C LEU A 336 -3.16 27.69 -11.91
N ILE A 337 -3.79 28.51 -12.75
CA ILE A 337 -5.06 28.18 -13.39
C ILE A 337 -4.75 27.38 -14.65
N ASN A 338 -5.41 26.24 -14.81
CA ASN A 338 -5.42 25.50 -16.06
C ASN A 338 -6.82 25.55 -16.66
N VAL A 339 -6.94 25.85 -17.95
CA VAL A 339 -8.24 25.88 -18.64
C VAL A 339 -8.15 25.04 -19.91
N TYR A 340 -9.14 24.18 -20.18
CA TYR A 340 -9.13 23.34 -21.37
C TYR A 340 -10.50 23.00 -21.97
N LEU A 341 -10.43 22.68 -23.27
CA LEU A 341 -11.42 22.11 -24.21
C LEU A 341 -11.88 20.70 -23.88
N LYS A 342 -13.11 20.49 -23.36
CA LYS A 342 -13.84 19.22 -23.48
C LYS A 342 -15.11 19.47 -24.31
N THR A 343 -15.66 18.47 -24.99
CA THR A 343 -16.85 18.59 -25.88
C THR A 343 -17.90 19.61 -25.38
N ASN A 344 -18.04 20.74 -26.09
CA ASN A 344 -18.91 21.89 -25.76
C ASN A 344 -18.81 22.45 -24.33
N THR A 345 -17.70 22.19 -23.63
CA THR A 345 -17.49 22.49 -22.20
C THR A 345 -16.12 23.11 -21.97
N LEU A 346 -16.08 24.28 -21.36
CA LEU A 346 -14.86 24.85 -20.79
C LEU A 346 -14.64 24.26 -19.40
N VAL A 347 -13.48 23.66 -19.17
CA VAL A 347 -13.08 23.16 -17.85
C VAL A 347 -12.02 24.07 -17.28
N LEU A 348 -12.26 24.61 -16.09
CA LEU A 348 -11.32 25.44 -15.35
C LEU A 348 -10.85 24.69 -14.10
N VAL A 349 -9.54 24.61 -13.91
CA VAL A 349 -8.90 23.95 -12.78
C VAL A 349 -8.03 24.95 -12.03
N LYS A 350 -8.34 25.17 -10.75
CA LYS A 350 -7.52 25.97 -9.82
C LYS A 350 -6.71 25.04 -8.93
N THR A 351 -5.41 25.31 -8.81
CA THR A 351 -4.56 24.61 -7.84
C THR A 351 -4.57 25.36 -6.51
N MET A 352 -5.12 24.75 -5.46
CA MET A 352 -5.19 25.28 -4.11
C MET A 352 -4.24 24.51 -3.18
N ASN A 353 -3.80 25.14 -2.09
CA ASN A 353 -3.10 24.46 -1.00
C ASN A 353 -4.04 24.34 0.20
N GLU A 354 -4.44 23.12 0.55
CA GLU A 354 -5.25 22.83 1.75
C GLU A 354 -4.43 21.93 2.67
N ASN A 355 -4.19 22.37 3.91
CA ASN A 355 -3.46 21.61 4.93
C ASN A 355 -2.08 21.07 4.44
N GLY A 356 -1.35 21.89 3.68
CA GLY A 356 -0.05 21.52 3.11
C GLY A 356 -0.12 20.53 1.93
N ARG A 357 -1.32 20.20 1.44
CA ARG A 357 -1.54 19.37 0.25
C ARG A 357 -2.07 20.21 -0.90
N LYS A 358 -1.61 19.89 -2.11
CA LYS A 358 -2.18 20.47 -3.34
C LYS A 358 -3.49 19.79 -3.68
N VAL A 359 -4.53 20.58 -3.84
CA VAL A 359 -5.87 20.16 -4.25
C VAL A 359 -6.21 20.86 -5.57
N PHE A 360 -6.81 20.13 -6.50
CA PHE A 360 -7.31 20.69 -7.75
C PHE A 360 -8.81 20.90 -7.61
N VAL A 361 -9.25 22.15 -7.71
CA VAL A 361 -10.67 22.51 -7.73
C VAL A 361 -11.08 22.69 -9.18
N THR A 362 -12.00 21.86 -9.65
CA THR A 362 -12.45 21.83 -11.05
C THR A 362 -13.85 22.41 -11.16
N GLU A 363 -14.03 23.34 -12.09
CA GLU A 363 -15.29 23.97 -12.48
C GLU A 363 -15.55 23.65 -13.96
N GLU A 364 -16.69 23.04 -14.30
CA GLU A 364 -17.08 22.73 -15.68
C GLU A 364 -18.25 23.62 -16.11
N HIS A 365 -18.14 24.25 -17.28
CA HIS A 365 -19.17 25.15 -17.81
C HIS A 365 -19.44 24.86 -19.29
N LEU A 366 -20.71 24.66 -19.64
CA LEU A 366 -21.13 24.58 -21.05
C LEU A 366 -20.85 25.91 -21.74
N ILE A 367 -20.29 25.88 -22.95
CA ILE A 367 -19.89 27.08 -23.69
C ILE A 367 -21.09 28.02 -23.90
N GLU A 368 -22.27 27.47 -24.16
CA GLU A 368 -23.51 28.22 -24.42
C GLU A 368 -24.07 28.95 -23.19
N SER A 369 -23.75 28.49 -21.97
CA SER A 369 -24.28 29.03 -20.72
C SER A 369 -23.19 29.46 -19.73
N MET A 370 -21.98 29.68 -20.24
CA MET A 370 -20.83 30.02 -19.42
C MET A 370 -20.93 31.45 -18.85
N PRO A 371 -20.52 31.69 -17.59
CA PRO A 371 -20.44 33.04 -17.04
C PRO A 371 -19.54 33.97 -17.87
N LYS A 372 -19.95 35.24 -18.04
CA LYS A 372 -19.16 36.27 -18.76
C LYS A 372 -17.72 36.40 -18.27
N SER A 373 -17.47 36.17 -16.98
CA SER A 373 -16.13 36.21 -16.39
C SER A 373 -15.15 35.19 -16.97
N LEU A 374 -15.65 34.14 -17.63
CA LEU A 374 -14.85 33.07 -18.21
C LEU A 374 -14.70 33.17 -19.74
N GLU A 375 -15.41 34.09 -20.40
CA GLU A 375 -15.36 34.30 -21.87
C GLU A 375 -13.94 34.58 -22.36
N GLN A 376 -13.14 35.31 -21.57
CA GLN A 376 -11.73 35.58 -21.89
C GLN A 376 -10.92 34.28 -22.06
N TYR A 377 -11.15 33.28 -21.20
CA TYR A 377 -10.38 32.05 -21.22
C TYR A 377 -10.74 31.20 -22.45
N HIS A 378 -12.03 31.16 -22.78
CA HIS A 378 -12.51 30.56 -24.02
C HIS A 378 -11.90 31.25 -25.25
N GLY A 379 -11.91 32.59 -25.28
CA GLY A 379 -11.30 33.38 -26.35
C GLY A 379 -9.80 33.13 -26.52
N HIS A 380 -9.05 33.01 -25.42
CA HIS A 380 -7.63 32.68 -25.47
C HIS A 380 -7.37 31.28 -26.05
N ILE A 381 -8.17 30.27 -25.66
CA ILE A 381 -8.02 28.91 -26.20
C ILE A 381 -8.35 28.89 -27.69
N LEU A 382 -9.42 29.58 -28.12
CA LEU A 382 -9.74 29.69 -29.54
C LEU A 382 -8.62 30.39 -30.31
N TYR A 383 -8.08 31.49 -29.79
CA TYR A 383 -6.93 32.16 -30.38
C TYR A 383 -5.74 31.21 -30.54
N PHE A 384 -5.44 30.43 -29.50
CA PHE A 384 -4.37 29.43 -29.53
C PHE A 384 -4.60 28.38 -30.62
N ILE A 385 -5.80 27.81 -30.67
CA ILE A 385 -6.18 26.79 -31.67
C ILE A 385 -6.08 27.36 -33.09
N THR A 386 -6.58 28.58 -33.32
CA THR A 386 -6.62 29.19 -34.65
C THR A 386 -5.23 29.58 -35.17
N HIS A 387 -4.35 30.09 -34.31
CA HIS A 387 -3.09 30.71 -34.75
C HIS A 387 -1.85 29.85 -34.58
N PHE A 388 -1.86 28.88 -33.65
CA PHE A 388 -0.66 28.10 -33.31
C PHE A 388 -0.83 26.61 -33.49
N ALA A 389 -2.05 26.07 -33.35
CA ALA A 389 -2.28 24.64 -33.55
C ALA A 389 -2.32 24.22 -35.05
N SER A 390 -1.69 24.98 -35.95
CA SER A 390 -1.79 24.76 -37.40
C SER A 390 -1.06 23.48 -37.86
N ILE A 391 -1.88 22.49 -38.27
CA ILE A 391 -1.63 21.48 -39.32
C ILE A 391 -0.99 20.13 -38.88
N SER A 392 -1.85 19.31 -38.28
CA SER A 392 -1.98 17.83 -38.39
C SER A 392 -3.21 17.37 -37.58
N CYS A 393 -3.59 18.18 -36.58
CA CYS A 393 -4.67 17.90 -35.62
C CYS A 393 -6.12 18.02 -36.14
N ARG A 394 -6.39 18.17 -37.45
CA ARG A 394 -7.79 18.14 -37.95
C ARG A 394 -8.47 16.79 -37.67
N THR A 395 -7.71 15.69 -37.69
CA THR A 395 -8.16 14.35 -37.29
C THR A 395 -8.47 14.24 -35.79
N VAL A 396 -7.89 15.14 -35.00
CA VAL A 396 -7.92 15.15 -33.54
C VAL A 396 -9.08 16.04 -33.03
N LEU A 397 -9.36 17.15 -33.73
CA LEU A 397 -10.58 17.94 -33.54
C LEU A 397 -11.83 17.24 -34.10
N SER A 398 -11.71 16.41 -35.14
CA SER A 398 -12.83 15.63 -35.69
C SER A 398 -13.19 14.39 -34.86
N SER A 399 -12.31 13.96 -33.94
CA SER A 399 -12.54 12.83 -33.01
C SER A 399 -12.83 13.26 -31.57
N ALA A 400 -13.05 14.56 -31.33
CA ALA A 400 -13.30 15.10 -30.00
C ALA A 400 -14.71 14.80 -29.45
N ALA A 401 -15.02 13.54 -29.14
CA ALA A 401 -15.96 13.15 -28.07
C ALA A 401 -16.09 11.62 -27.91
N ASN A 402 -15.22 10.97 -27.12
CA ASN A 402 -15.54 9.87 -26.19
C ASN A 402 -14.25 9.33 -25.56
N ARG A 403 -14.07 9.16 -24.24
CA ARG A 403 -14.93 9.22 -23.04
C ARG A 403 -14.08 9.78 -21.89
N ASN A 404 -14.66 10.60 -21.01
CA ASN A 404 -14.24 10.76 -19.60
C ASN A 404 -12.73 10.69 -19.25
N SER A 405 -11.84 11.32 -20.01
CA SER A 405 -10.46 11.45 -19.54
C SER A 405 -10.42 12.60 -18.53
N ALA A 406 -10.35 12.26 -17.24
CA ALA A 406 -10.09 13.21 -16.16
C ALA A 406 -8.60 13.66 -16.14
N VAL A 407 -7.85 13.36 -17.20
CA VAL A 407 -6.43 13.62 -17.28
C VAL A 407 -6.17 15.02 -17.85
N PHE A 408 -5.38 15.82 -17.13
CA PHE A 408 -5.01 17.17 -17.52
C PHE A 408 -3.61 17.52 -17.03
N VAL A 409 -3.09 18.67 -17.49
CA VAL A 409 -1.80 19.21 -17.04
C VAL A 409 -1.93 19.72 -15.61
N ALA A 410 -1.28 19.05 -14.67
CA ALA A 410 -1.29 19.41 -13.24
C ALA A 410 -0.31 20.54 -12.93
N LYS A 411 0.84 20.55 -13.63
CA LYS A 411 1.89 21.56 -13.43
C LYS A 411 2.74 21.72 -14.68
N VAL A 412 3.13 22.97 -14.94
CA VAL A 412 4.20 23.31 -15.90
C VAL A 412 5.36 23.95 -15.14
N LYS A 413 6.59 23.56 -15.48
CA LYS A 413 7.82 24.18 -14.98
C LYS A 413 8.67 24.62 -16.16
N LYS A 414 9.24 25.81 -16.08
CA LYS A 414 10.34 26.21 -16.96
C LYS A 414 11.60 25.44 -16.56
N ILE A 415 12.27 24.86 -17.55
CA ILE A 415 13.57 24.19 -17.40
C ILE A 415 14.60 24.93 -18.27
N LYS A 416 15.89 24.59 -18.15
CA LYS A 416 16.99 25.30 -18.82
C LYS A 416 16.74 25.45 -20.33
N ASP A 417 16.36 24.35 -20.98
CA ASP A 417 16.23 24.26 -22.43
C ASP A 417 14.81 23.90 -22.89
N GLY A 418 13.78 24.34 -22.14
CA GLY A 418 12.39 24.08 -22.50
C GLY A 418 11.39 24.14 -21.34
N LEU A 419 10.39 23.26 -21.40
CA LEU A 419 9.33 23.10 -20.40
C LEU A 419 9.25 21.65 -19.89
N LEU A 420 8.86 21.50 -18.62
CA LEU A 420 8.46 20.22 -18.03
C LEU A 420 6.99 20.27 -17.65
N PHE A 421 6.20 19.41 -18.28
CA PHE A 421 4.80 19.15 -17.94
C PHE A 421 4.71 17.95 -16.99
N ILE A 422 3.92 18.11 -15.93
CA ILE A 422 3.55 17.04 -15.02
C ILE A 422 2.04 16.89 -15.12
N MET A 423 1.60 15.70 -15.50
CA MET A 423 0.21 15.37 -15.77
C MET A 423 -0.46 14.74 -14.53
N THR A 424 -1.80 14.78 -14.44
CA THR A 424 -2.54 14.13 -13.34
C THR A 424 -2.50 12.61 -13.38
N ASN A 425 -2.24 12.00 -14.54
CA ASN A 425 -1.95 10.58 -14.69
C ASN A 425 -0.48 10.22 -14.41
N PHE A 426 0.29 11.14 -13.79
CA PHE A 426 1.69 10.95 -13.41
C PHE A 426 2.69 10.84 -14.57
N VAL A 427 2.28 11.18 -15.81
CA VAL A 427 3.20 11.28 -16.94
C VAL A 427 4.01 12.58 -16.86
N PHE A 428 5.30 12.49 -17.16
CA PHE A 428 6.21 13.63 -17.29
C PHE A 428 6.48 13.87 -18.77
N VAL A 429 6.33 15.10 -19.25
CA VAL A 429 6.70 15.46 -20.63
C VAL A 429 7.73 16.57 -20.58
N PHE A 430 8.94 16.27 -21.06
CA PHE A 430 9.98 17.26 -21.31
C PHE A 430 9.80 17.75 -22.73
N ASP A 431 9.51 19.04 -22.90
CA ASP A 431 9.34 19.69 -24.20
C ASP A 431 10.52 20.64 -24.40
N PHE A 432 11.47 20.25 -25.24
CA PHE A 432 12.71 20.99 -25.47
C PHE A 432 12.53 22.03 -26.57
N ASN A 433 13.31 23.11 -26.50
CA ASN A 433 13.23 24.23 -27.44
C ASN A 433 13.59 23.85 -28.90
N ASP A 434 14.26 22.71 -29.10
CA ASP A 434 14.59 22.18 -30.43
C ASP A 434 13.43 21.40 -31.07
N GLY A 435 12.25 21.36 -30.42
CA GLY A 435 11.06 20.65 -30.87
C GLY A 435 10.95 19.22 -30.34
N THR A 436 12.03 18.67 -29.78
CA THR A 436 12.06 17.31 -29.23
C THR A 436 11.25 17.22 -27.94
N LYS A 437 10.45 16.17 -27.83
CA LYS A 437 9.66 15.85 -26.64
C LYS A 437 10.00 14.48 -26.10
N VAL A 438 10.16 14.37 -24.79
CA VAL A 438 10.38 13.11 -24.06
C VAL A 438 9.24 12.92 -23.07
N SER A 439 8.34 11.98 -23.37
CA SER A 439 7.29 11.52 -22.46
C SER A 439 7.76 10.33 -21.65
N ILE A 440 7.62 10.39 -20.33
CA ILE A 440 7.97 9.34 -19.39
C ILE A 440 6.72 8.88 -18.63
N GLY A 441 6.45 7.58 -18.68
CA GLY A 441 5.26 6.95 -18.09
C GLY A 441 5.15 7.10 -16.58
N HIS A 442 3.94 6.87 -16.06
CA HIS A 442 3.59 7.01 -14.64
C HIS A 442 4.48 6.19 -13.69
N ASP A 443 5.07 5.09 -14.15
CA ASP A 443 5.97 4.21 -13.39
C ASP A 443 7.46 4.54 -13.62
N GLY A 444 7.78 5.37 -14.59
CA GLY A 444 9.13 5.70 -15.02
C GLY A 444 9.83 4.60 -15.83
N THR A 445 9.11 3.58 -16.31
CA THR A 445 9.71 2.44 -17.04
C THR A 445 9.49 2.50 -18.56
N ARG A 446 8.69 3.45 -19.04
CA ARG A 446 8.41 3.65 -20.46
C ARG A 446 8.76 5.06 -20.89
N ILE A 447 9.43 5.17 -22.02
CA ILE A 447 9.83 6.44 -22.62
C ILE A 447 9.35 6.50 -24.06
N HIS A 448 8.83 7.65 -24.44
CA HIS A 448 8.48 7.97 -25.80
C HIS A 448 9.11 9.30 -26.18
N CYS A 449 9.94 9.26 -27.22
CA CYS A 449 10.66 10.41 -27.71
C CYS A 449 10.16 10.71 -29.12
N PHE A 450 9.79 11.96 -29.39
CA PHE A 450 9.21 12.38 -30.66
C PHE A 450 9.45 13.87 -30.91
N ASN A 451 9.34 14.29 -32.16
CA ASN A 451 9.32 15.69 -32.59
C ASN A 451 8.17 15.89 -33.60
N ASP A 452 8.14 17.03 -34.29
CA ASP A 452 7.09 17.35 -35.26
C ASP A 452 7.08 16.39 -36.48
N ASP A 453 8.21 15.74 -36.77
CA ASP A 453 8.36 14.78 -37.89
C ASP A 453 8.01 13.32 -37.49
N GLY A 454 7.82 13.05 -36.19
CA GLY A 454 7.44 11.74 -35.68
C GLY A 454 8.34 11.20 -34.56
N PRO A 455 8.35 9.87 -34.33
CA PRO A 455 9.17 9.26 -33.30
C PRO A 455 10.66 9.46 -33.56
N VAL A 456 11.43 9.80 -32.53
CA VAL A 456 12.90 9.95 -32.60
C VAL A 456 13.58 9.07 -31.55
N GLU A 457 14.88 8.83 -31.72
CA GLU A 457 15.64 8.02 -30.77
C GLU A 457 15.82 8.74 -29.43
N PHE A 458 15.68 8.01 -28.32
CA PHE A 458 16.00 8.54 -27.00
C PHE A 458 17.52 8.44 -26.74
N THR A 459 18.24 9.45 -27.17
CA THR A 459 19.70 9.51 -27.14
C THR A 459 20.27 9.80 -25.74
N LYS A 460 21.56 9.51 -25.54
CA LYS A 460 22.27 9.81 -24.28
C LYS A 460 22.24 11.30 -23.91
N PRO A 461 22.41 12.27 -24.83
CA PRO A 461 22.23 13.69 -24.51
C PRO A 461 20.84 14.03 -23.95
N LEU A 462 19.76 13.51 -24.56
CA LEU A 462 18.38 13.72 -24.07
C LEU A 462 18.18 13.10 -22.69
N GLN A 463 18.73 11.90 -22.46
CA GLN A 463 18.74 11.26 -21.16
C GLN A 463 19.41 12.13 -20.09
N MET A 464 20.58 12.70 -20.40
CA MET A 464 21.30 13.59 -19.48
C MET A 464 20.52 14.87 -19.19
N ALA A 465 19.92 15.49 -20.20
CA ALA A 465 19.10 16.69 -20.03
C ALA A 465 17.89 16.43 -19.09
N CYS A 466 17.21 15.28 -19.25
CA CYS A 466 16.14 14.86 -18.36
C CYS A 466 16.66 14.65 -16.92
N LEU A 467 17.81 13.96 -16.77
CA LEU A 467 18.42 13.69 -15.47
C LEU A 467 18.81 14.96 -14.72
N GLU A 468 19.36 15.97 -15.39
CA GLU A 468 19.72 17.26 -14.78
C GLU A 468 18.52 17.97 -14.16
N VAL A 469 17.41 18.03 -14.89
CA VAL A 469 16.14 18.63 -14.42
C VAL A 469 15.58 17.87 -13.20
N LEU A 470 15.61 16.54 -13.26
CA LEU A 470 15.11 15.70 -12.17
C LEU A 470 16.01 15.78 -10.94
N LYS A 471 17.33 15.82 -11.11
CA LYS A 471 18.31 15.97 -10.03
C LYS A 471 18.13 17.27 -9.26
N ALA A 472 17.89 18.38 -9.95
CA ALA A 472 17.55 19.67 -9.32
C ALA A 472 16.25 19.58 -8.51
N SER A 473 15.27 18.82 -8.99
CA SER A 473 14.00 18.61 -8.28
C SER A 473 14.12 17.66 -7.08
N CYS A 474 15.07 16.71 -7.10
CA CYS A 474 15.34 15.78 -6.00
C CYS A 474 16.22 16.39 -4.88
N SER A 475 17.12 17.33 -5.21
CA SER A 475 18.03 17.97 -4.26
C SER A 475 17.34 19.02 -3.38
N LEU A 476 16.29 19.67 -3.87
CA LEU A 476 15.44 20.61 -3.12
C LEU A 476 14.58 19.95 -2.02
N GLN A 477 14.63 18.63 -1.86
CA GLN A 477 13.87 17.89 -0.84
C GLN A 477 14.74 17.31 0.28
N ARG A 478 16.05 17.57 0.27
CA ARG A 478 16.99 17.16 1.33
C ARG A 478 17.24 18.22 2.39
N ASN A 479 16.64 19.41 2.26
CA ASN A 479 16.73 20.49 3.24
C ASN A 479 15.38 20.69 3.94
#